data_AF-A0AAW1L7F8-F1
#
_entry.id   AF-A0AAW1L7F8-F1
#
_cell.length_a   1.000
_cell.length_b   1.000
_cell.length_c   1.000
_cell.angle_alpha   90.00
_cell.angle_beta   90.00
_cell.angle_gamma   90.00
#
_symmetry.space_group_name_H-M   'P 1'
#
loop_
_entity.id
_entity.type
_entity.pdbx_description
1 polymer ?
#
loop_
_entity_poly.entity_id
_entity_poly.type
_entity_poly.pdbx_seq_one_letter_code
_entity_poly.pdbx_strand_id
1 'polypeptide(L)'
;MTIDKFGRHLNVVGSTHQTIVDKFGRHLRGSTEEIHSSFLPHTLEGNYDVGGKRLCNIKDPKDKQDCATKNYVTKQVEIVGGRDKQDCATKNYVTKQVEIVGGRGNVLLVLLENKTNARLQSLETKINDSERRLKLKLDFLENGLNNRPKLMTVKDG
;
A
#
# COMPACT_ATOMS: atom_id res chain seq x y z
N MET A 1 59.45 40.92 -11.12
CA MET A 1 58.82 41.27 -12.41
C MET A 1 59.19 40.19 -13.40
N THR A 2 58.24 39.33 -13.79
CA THR A 2 58.53 38.20 -14.68
C THR A 2 58.32 38.64 -16.13
N ILE A 3 59.33 38.43 -16.97
CA ILE A 3 59.36 38.85 -18.37
C ILE A 3 59.37 37.57 -19.22
N ASP A 4 58.61 37.53 -20.33
CA ASP A 4 58.65 36.37 -21.22
C ASP A 4 59.94 36.35 -22.07
N LYS A 5 60.17 35.25 -22.80
CA LYS A 5 61.35 35.07 -23.67
C LYS A 5 61.42 36.09 -24.84
N PHE A 6 60.43 36.96 -24.97
CA PHE A 6 60.32 38.01 -25.99
C PHE A 6 60.31 39.41 -25.39
N GLY A 7 60.67 39.56 -24.11
CA GLY A 7 60.85 40.87 -23.48
C GLY A 7 59.54 41.57 -23.10
N ARG A 8 58.39 40.88 -23.13
CA ARG A 8 57.11 41.48 -22.77
C ARG A 8 56.83 41.36 -21.27
N HIS A 9 56.35 42.44 -20.68
CA HIS A 9 55.95 42.46 -19.28
C HIS A 9 54.67 41.62 -19.08
N LEU A 10 54.79 40.52 -18.33
CA LEU A 10 53.63 39.71 -17.93
C LEU A 10 52.95 40.38 -16.72
N ASN A 11 51.73 40.89 -16.92
CA ASN A 11 50.83 41.17 -15.80
C ASN A 11 50.36 39.82 -15.24
N VAL A 12 51.04 39.35 -14.19
CA VAL A 12 50.55 38.24 -13.38
C VAL A 12 49.40 38.79 -12.53
N VAL A 13 48.21 38.85 -13.13
CA VAL A 13 46.98 39.02 -12.37
C VAL A 13 46.87 37.76 -11.51
N GLY A 14 46.95 37.93 -10.19
CA GLY A 14 46.77 36.83 -9.25
C GLY A 14 45.40 36.21 -9.47
N SER A 15 45.36 35.14 -10.27
CA SER A 15 44.15 34.36 -10.46
C SER A 15 43.97 33.52 -9.21
N THR A 16 43.05 33.92 -8.35
CA THR A 16 42.47 33.08 -7.29
C THR A 16 41.67 31.90 -7.85
N HIS A 17 41.54 31.78 -9.18
CA HIS A 17 40.90 30.65 -9.84
C HIS A 17 41.94 29.70 -10.45
N GLN A 18 41.89 28.46 -9.98
CA GLN A 18 42.61 27.32 -10.56
C GLN A 18 42.11 27.10 -11.99
N THR A 19 42.92 27.41 -13.00
CA THR A 19 42.57 27.07 -14.39
C THR A 19 42.82 25.59 -14.63
N ILE A 20 41.78 24.87 -15.09
CA ILE A 20 41.90 23.46 -15.46
C ILE A 20 42.70 23.40 -16.77
N VAL A 21 43.89 22.82 -16.68
CA VAL A 21 44.77 22.54 -17.82
C VAL A 21 44.72 21.05 -18.16
N ASP A 22 44.86 20.71 -19.44
CA ASP A 22 45.13 19.33 -19.81
C ASP A 22 46.55 18.91 -19.37
N LYS A 23 46.89 17.63 -19.53
CA LYS A 23 48.22 17.07 -19.23
C LYS A 23 49.38 17.70 -20.03
N PHE A 24 49.07 18.59 -20.98
CA PHE A 24 50.03 19.33 -21.81
C PHE A 24 50.03 20.83 -21.49
N GLY A 25 49.36 21.27 -20.40
CA GLY A 25 49.34 22.67 -19.96
C GLY A 25 48.45 23.58 -20.82
N ARG A 26 47.66 23.03 -21.74
CA ARG A 26 46.75 23.82 -22.56
C ARG A 26 45.50 24.13 -21.75
N HIS A 27 45.10 25.40 -21.77
CA HIS A 27 43.84 25.82 -21.17
C HIS A 27 42.70 25.17 -21.95
N LEU A 28 41.90 24.37 -21.26
CA LEU A 28 40.72 23.71 -21.82
C LEU A 28 39.64 24.78 -22.06
N ARG A 29 39.70 25.47 -23.20
CA ARG A 29 38.68 26.44 -23.63
C ARG A 29 37.51 25.70 -24.29
N GLY A 30 36.87 24.82 -23.53
CA GLY A 30 35.55 24.27 -23.83
C GLY A 30 34.60 24.86 -22.80
N SER A 31 33.43 25.35 -23.27
CA SER A 31 32.26 25.77 -22.47
C SER A 31 32.44 25.58 -20.96
N THR A 32 32.64 26.69 -20.24
CA THR A 32 32.59 26.72 -18.77
C THR A 32 31.15 26.40 -18.33
N GLU A 33 30.73 25.15 -18.46
CA GLU A 33 29.92 24.58 -17.40
C GLU A 33 30.87 24.55 -16.22
N GLU A 34 30.77 25.56 -15.37
CA GLU A 34 31.39 25.55 -14.06
C GLU A 34 31.07 24.17 -13.48
N ILE A 35 32.11 23.33 -13.33
CA ILE A 35 31.98 22.11 -12.56
C ILE A 35 31.85 22.61 -11.12
N HIS A 36 30.63 23.01 -10.76
CA HIS A 36 30.24 23.15 -9.38
C HIS A 36 30.40 21.74 -8.84
N SER A 37 31.51 21.51 -8.15
CA SER A 37 31.62 20.47 -7.14
C SER A 37 30.51 20.75 -6.14
N SER A 38 29.30 20.32 -6.50
CA SER A 38 28.09 20.37 -5.70
C SER A 38 28.21 19.22 -4.72
N PHE A 39 29.22 19.33 -3.86
CA PHE A 39 29.37 18.46 -2.72
C PHE A 39 28.13 18.68 -1.87
N LEU A 40 27.29 17.64 -1.78
CA LEU A 40 26.16 17.69 -0.88
C LEU A 40 26.72 17.84 0.54
N PRO A 41 26.29 18.84 1.32
CA PRO A 41 26.70 18.97 2.70
C PRO A 41 26.29 17.70 3.46
N HIS A 42 27.02 17.39 4.52
CA HIS A 42 26.71 16.27 5.40
C HIS A 42 26.29 16.79 6.77
N THR A 43 25.41 16.05 7.46
CA THR A 43 25.11 16.29 8.87
C THR A 43 26.30 15.86 9.73
N LEU A 44 26.28 16.20 11.03
CA LEU A 44 27.33 15.78 11.98
C LEU A 44 27.46 14.26 12.08
N GLU A 45 26.36 13.54 11.81
CA GLU A 45 26.29 12.08 11.79
C GLU A 45 26.73 11.48 10.44
N GLY A 46 27.11 12.30 9.47
CA GLY A 46 27.58 11.85 8.15
C GLY A 46 26.48 11.53 7.13
N ASN A 47 25.24 11.97 7.36
CA ASN A 47 24.15 11.83 6.38
C ASN A 47 24.19 12.94 5.34
N TYR A 48 23.74 12.69 4.11
CA TYR A 48 23.58 13.75 3.11
C TYR A 48 22.46 14.74 3.52
N ASP A 49 22.78 16.02 3.54
CA ASP A 49 21.83 17.12 3.69
C ASP A 49 21.58 17.77 2.32
N VAL A 50 20.32 17.81 1.90
CA VAL A 50 19.91 18.47 0.64
C VAL A 50 19.61 19.96 0.83
N GLY A 51 19.77 20.50 2.04
CA GLY A 51 19.60 21.93 2.33
C GLY A 51 18.19 22.43 2.01
N GLY A 52 17.16 21.61 2.25
CA GLY A 52 15.77 21.89 1.89
C GLY A 52 15.47 21.91 0.38
N LYS A 53 16.43 21.52 -0.47
CA LYS A 53 16.22 21.43 -1.92
C LYS A 53 15.52 20.12 -2.28
N ARG A 54 14.90 20.10 -3.47
CA ARG A 54 14.26 18.91 -4.02
C ARG A 54 15.30 17.95 -4.58
N LEU A 55 15.11 16.65 -4.30
CA LEU A 55 15.80 15.58 -4.99
C LEU A 55 14.95 15.13 -6.21
N CYS A 56 15.51 15.26 -7.40
CA CYS A 56 14.82 14.98 -8.68
C CYS A 56 15.45 13.76 -9.39
N ASN A 57 14.75 13.23 -10.40
CA ASN A 57 15.24 12.12 -11.25
C ASN A 57 15.56 10.81 -10.49
N ILE A 58 14.88 10.56 -9.38
CA ILE A 58 14.97 9.31 -8.62
C ILE A 58 14.00 8.28 -9.24
N LYS A 59 14.49 7.06 -9.45
CA LYS A 59 13.65 5.93 -9.91
C LYS A 59 12.83 5.36 -8.75
N ASP A 60 11.73 4.69 -9.07
CA ASP A 60 10.95 3.98 -8.06
C ASP A 60 11.80 2.92 -7.34
N PRO A 61 11.65 2.79 -6.02
CA PRO A 61 12.46 1.89 -5.20
C PRO A 61 12.20 0.43 -5.58
N LYS A 62 13.25 -0.39 -5.54
CA LYS A 62 13.17 -1.85 -5.72
C LYS A 62 13.42 -2.59 -4.41
N ASP A 63 14.36 -2.08 -3.62
CA ASP A 63 14.76 -2.66 -2.33
C ASP A 63 14.27 -1.82 -1.16
N LYS A 64 14.26 -2.40 0.04
CA LYS A 64 13.75 -1.74 1.26
C LYS A 64 14.58 -0.54 1.69
N GLN A 65 15.84 -0.48 1.27
CA GLN A 65 16.80 0.56 1.61
C GLN A 65 16.83 1.70 0.58
N ASP A 66 16.08 1.57 -0.53
CA ASP A 66 16.04 2.60 -1.56
C ASP A 66 15.24 3.82 -1.11
N CYS A 67 15.63 4.99 -1.61
CA CYS A 67 14.84 6.21 -1.44
C CYS A 67 13.51 6.07 -2.21
N ALA A 68 12.39 6.30 -1.53
CA ALA A 68 11.07 6.24 -2.16
C ALA A 68 10.72 7.52 -2.92
N THR A 69 10.15 7.39 -4.12
CA THR A 69 9.59 8.53 -4.87
C THR A 69 8.23 8.92 -4.28
N LYS A 70 7.84 10.19 -4.43
CA LYS A 70 6.50 10.65 -4.02
C LYS A 70 5.39 9.85 -4.71
N ASN A 71 5.55 9.57 -6.01
CA ASN A 71 4.61 8.78 -6.79
C ASN A 71 4.45 7.36 -6.23
N TYR A 72 5.57 6.71 -5.91
CA TYR A 72 5.57 5.39 -5.29
C TYR A 72 4.78 5.39 -3.98
N VAL A 73 5.06 6.34 -3.07
CA VAL A 73 4.34 6.44 -1.79
C VAL A 73 2.86 6.73 -1.99
N THR A 74 2.49 7.68 -2.86
CA THR A 74 1.07 8.02 -3.12
C THR A 74 0.28 6.81 -3.61
N LYS A 75 0.82 6.00 -4.54
CA LYS A 75 0.15 4.77 -5.00
C LYS A 75 -0.06 3.76 -3.87
N GLN A 76 0.92 3.59 -2.98
CA GLN A 76 0.77 2.70 -1.83
C GLN A 76 -0.29 3.25 -0.85
N VAL A 77 -0.37 4.56 -0.67
CA VAL A 77 -1.35 5.20 0.20
C VAL A 77 -2.75 5.19 -0.40
N GLU A 78 -2.95 5.34 -1.72
CA GLU A 78 -4.27 5.19 -2.35
C GLU A 78 -4.83 3.78 -2.18
N ILE A 79 -3.97 2.76 -2.22
CA ILE A 79 -4.35 1.38 -1.90
C ILE A 79 -4.80 1.26 -0.43
N VAL A 80 -4.22 2.05 0.47
CA VAL A 80 -4.52 2.00 1.92
C VAL A 80 -5.70 2.90 2.31
N GLY A 81 -5.85 4.06 1.65
CA GLY A 81 -6.82 5.12 1.90
C GLY A 81 -8.07 5.09 1.01
N GLY A 82 -8.10 4.19 0.00
CA GLY A 82 -9.31 3.84 -0.75
C GLY A 82 -10.40 3.16 0.09
N ARG A 83 -10.14 2.90 1.38
CA ARG A 83 -11.13 2.33 2.32
C ARG A 83 -11.98 3.38 3.06
N ASP A 84 -11.68 4.67 2.90
CA ASP A 84 -12.34 5.72 3.68
C ASP A 84 -13.38 6.56 2.91
N LYS A 85 -13.59 6.32 1.61
CA LYS A 85 -14.73 6.86 0.84
C LYS A 85 -15.83 5.83 0.60
N GLN A 86 -15.99 4.86 1.50
CA GLN A 86 -17.15 3.98 1.49
C GLN A 86 -18.20 4.56 2.44
N ASP A 87 -19.31 4.96 1.84
CA ASP A 87 -20.42 5.73 2.38
C ASP A 87 -20.80 5.35 3.82
N CYS A 88 -21.19 6.38 4.58
CA CYS A 88 -21.62 6.31 5.98
C CYS A 88 -22.80 5.35 6.26
N ALA A 89 -23.38 4.70 5.24
CA ALA A 89 -24.41 3.68 5.38
C ALA A 89 -23.88 2.29 5.78
N THR A 90 -22.60 1.95 5.53
CA THR A 90 -22.07 0.60 5.83
C THR A 90 -21.36 0.51 7.19
N LYS A 91 -20.98 1.66 7.80
CA LYS A 91 -20.19 1.74 9.03
C LYS A 91 -20.94 1.41 10.33
N ASN A 92 -22.20 0.95 10.29
CA ASN A 92 -22.99 0.71 11.51
C ASN A 92 -23.28 -0.77 11.84
N TYR A 93 -22.75 -1.74 11.09
CA TYR A 93 -22.91 -3.16 11.45
C TYR A 93 -21.61 -3.94 11.62
N VAL A 94 -20.52 -3.54 10.95
CA VAL A 94 -19.28 -4.36 10.90
C VAL A 94 -18.17 -3.84 11.82
N THR A 95 -18.24 -2.59 12.27
CA THR A 95 -17.12 -1.87 12.91
C THR A 95 -16.98 -2.11 14.42
N LYS A 96 -17.80 -2.96 15.04
CA LYS A 96 -17.70 -3.27 16.48
C LYS A 96 -16.77 -4.45 16.82
N GLN A 97 -16.17 -5.14 15.84
CA GLN A 97 -15.47 -6.41 16.07
C GLN A 97 -14.01 -6.47 15.56
N VAL A 98 -13.40 -5.35 15.15
CA VAL A 98 -12.01 -5.37 14.68
C VAL A 98 -11.19 -4.35 15.45
N GLU A 99 -10.83 -4.70 16.68
CA GLU A 99 -9.59 -4.19 17.28
C GLU A 99 -8.44 -4.68 16.40
N ILE A 100 -7.74 -3.72 15.78
CA ILE A 100 -6.54 -3.96 14.99
C ILE A 100 -5.42 -4.32 15.98
N VAL A 101 -5.36 -5.60 16.34
CA VAL A 101 -4.21 -6.15 17.05
C VAL A 101 -3.24 -6.70 16.01
N GLY A 102 -2.20 -5.90 15.75
CA GLY A 102 -0.87 -6.40 15.41
C GLY A 102 -0.69 -7.11 14.07
N GLY A 103 -0.17 -6.37 13.09
CA GLY A 103 0.67 -6.96 12.04
C GLY A 103 0.03 -7.04 10.67
N ARG A 104 0.80 -6.62 9.67
CA ARG A 104 0.51 -6.61 8.23
C ARG A 104 0.49 -8.02 7.63
N GLY A 105 -0.14 -8.97 8.30
CA GLY A 105 -0.34 -10.34 7.86
C GLY A 105 -1.77 -10.54 7.40
N ASN A 106 -1.94 -10.78 6.09
CA ASN A 106 -3.08 -11.48 5.52
C ASN A 106 -4.45 -10.78 5.55
N VAL A 107 -4.55 -9.63 4.87
CA VAL A 107 -5.86 -9.10 4.41
C VAL A 107 -6.65 -10.15 3.62
N LEU A 108 -5.96 -11.04 2.89
CA LEU A 108 -6.57 -12.15 2.15
C LEU A 108 -7.22 -13.19 3.07
N LEU A 109 -6.64 -13.47 4.24
CA LEU A 109 -7.18 -14.45 5.19
C LEU A 109 -8.46 -13.91 5.84
N VAL A 110 -8.45 -12.63 6.26
CA VAL A 110 -9.63 -11.94 6.82
C VAL A 110 -10.77 -11.85 5.79
N LEU A 111 -10.47 -11.58 4.52
CA LEU A 111 -11.50 -11.55 3.46
C LEU A 111 -12.07 -12.93 3.15
N LEU A 112 -11.25 -13.99 3.18
CA LEU A 112 -11.70 -15.36 2.99
C LEU A 112 -12.57 -15.82 4.16
N GLU A 113 -12.15 -15.55 5.40
CA GLU A 113 -12.91 -15.83 6.63
C GLU A 113 -14.29 -15.15 6.61
N ASN A 114 -14.35 -13.88 6.20
CA ASN A 114 -15.62 -13.15 6.08
C ASN A 114 -16.55 -13.77 5.02
N LYS A 115 -16.02 -14.19 3.87
CA LYS A 115 -16.82 -14.82 2.82
C LYS A 115 -17.33 -16.21 3.23
N THR A 116 -16.52 -16.98 3.95
CA THR A 116 -16.94 -18.28 4.50
C THR A 116 -18.01 -18.12 5.58
N ASN A 117 -17.87 -17.13 6.46
CA ASN A 117 -18.83 -16.88 7.54
C ASN A 117 -20.21 -16.45 7.02
N ALA A 118 -20.26 -15.57 6.02
CA ALA A 118 -21.52 -15.18 5.38
C ALA A 118 -22.22 -16.37 4.70
N ARG A 119 -21.44 -17.25 4.06
CA ARG A 119 -21.97 -18.46 3.43
C ARG A 119 -22.49 -19.48 4.46
N LEU A 120 -21.82 -19.61 5.60
CA LEU A 120 -22.27 -20.45 6.72
C LEU A 120 -23.61 -19.96 7.29
N GLN A 121 -23.74 -18.67 7.58
CA GLN A 121 -25.00 -18.09 8.07
C GLN A 121 -26.16 -18.31 7.10
N SER A 122 -25.92 -18.17 5.79
CA SER A 122 -26.95 -18.43 4.78
C SER A 122 -27.37 -19.90 4.71
N LEU A 123 -26.46 -20.83 5.03
CA LEU A 123 -26.79 -22.26 5.08
C LEU A 123 -27.57 -22.60 6.35
N GLU A 124 -27.18 -22.05 7.50
CA GLU A 124 -27.88 -22.23 8.77
C GLU A 124 -29.35 -21.80 8.69
N THR A 125 -29.64 -20.65 8.07
CA THR A 125 -31.02 -20.18 7.89
C THR A 125 -31.84 -21.13 7.02
N LYS A 126 -31.27 -21.61 5.91
CA LYS A 126 -31.94 -22.58 5.02
C LYS A 126 -32.22 -23.91 5.72
N ILE A 127 -31.30 -24.36 6.58
CA ILE A 127 -31.48 -25.58 7.38
C ILE A 127 -32.63 -25.36 8.37
N ASN A 128 -32.61 -24.27 9.13
CA ASN A 128 -33.66 -23.95 10.10
C ASN A 128 -35.06 -23.85 9.45
N ASP A 129 -35.16 -23.22 8.28
CA ASP A 129 -36.42 -23.16 7.54
C ASP A 129 -36.89 -24.54 7.06
N SER A 130 -35.95 -25.39 6.63
CA SER A 130 -36.25 -26.76 6.22
C SER A 130 -36.74 -27.59 7.40
N GLU A 131 -36.11 -27.49 8.56
CA GLU A 131 -36.52 -28.16 9.81
C GLU A 131 -37.92 -27.73 10.23
N ARG A 132 -38.23 -26.44 10.19
CA ARG A 132 -39.58 -25.93 10.48
C ARG A 132 -40.63 -26.54 9.55
N ARG A 133 -40.35 -26.58 8.24
CA ARG A 133 -41.27 -27.17 7.25
C ARG A 133 -41.47 -28.66 7.47
N LEU A 134 -40.43 -29.39 7.85
CA LEU A 134 -40.52 -30.82 8.15
C LEU A 134 -41.35 -31.07 9.42
N LYS A 135 -41.14 -30.28 10.48
CA LYS A 135 -41.95 -30.36 11.71
C LYS A 135 -43.43 -30.16 11.41
N LEU A 136 -43.78 -29.10 10.68
CA LEU A 136 -45.18 -28.83 10.30
C LEU A 136 -45.81 -29.97 9.50
N LYS A 137 -45.04 -30.61 8.60
CA LYS A 137 -45.52 -31.80 7.87
C LYS A 137 -45.74 -32.98 8.80
N LEU A 138 -44.86 -33.18 9.77
CA LEU A 138 -44.98 -34.25 10.76
C LEU A 138 -46.25 -34.04 11.60
N ASP A 139 -46.46 -32.84 12.12
CA ASP A 139 -47.65 -32.48 12.92
C ASP A 139 -48.94 -32.72 12.12
N PHE A 140 -48.95 -32.38 10.84
CA PHE A 140 -50.10 -32.65 9.96
C PHE A 140 -50.40 -34.14 9.83
N LEU A 141 -49.36 -34.97 9.67
CA LEU A 141 -49.50 -36.41 9.53
C LEU A 141 -49.94 -37.08 10.83
N GLU A 142 -49.38 -36.66 11.96
CA GLU A 142 -49.76 -37.17 13.29
C GLU A 142 -51.22 -36.85 13.62
N ASN A 143 -51.67 -35.63 13.36
CA ASN A 143 -53.08 -35.25 13.53
C ASN A 143 -54.02 -36.04 12.60
N GLY A 144 -53.60 -36.30 11.36
CA GLY A 144 -54.38 -37.12 10.41
C GLY A 144 -54.46 -38.59 10.81
N LEU A 145 -53.44 -39.14 11.48
CA LEU A 145 -53.45 -40.50 12.02
C LEU A 145 -54.36 -40.61 13.25
N ASN A 146 -54.30 -39.63 14.17
CA ASN A 146 -55.09 -39.64 15.41
C ASN A 146 -56.60 -39.45 15.18
N ASN A 147 -56.98 -38.81 14.07
CA ASN A 147 -58.38 -38.58 13.69
C ASN A 147 -58.95 -39.61 12.70
N ARG A 148 -58.28 -40.75 12.46
CA ARG A 148 -58.85 -41.79 11.58
C ARG A 148 -60.11 -42.38 12.23
N PRO A 149 -61.23 -42.50 11.48
CA PRO A 149 -62.43 -43.16 12.00
C PRO A 149 -62.09 -44.60 12.36
N LYS A 150 -62.40 -45.01 13.60
CA LYS A 150 -62.27 -46.42 14.01
C LYS A 150 -63.14 -47.27 13.08
N LEU A 151 -62.53 -48.25 12.44
CA LEU A 151 -63.23 -49.21 11.58
C LEU A 151 -64.33 -49.87 12.43
N MET A 152 -65.60 -49.58 12.15
CA MET A 152 -66.70 -50.27 12.80
C MET A 152 -66.70 -51.70 12.28
N THR A 153 -66.21 -52.63 13.09
CA THR A 153 -66.38 -54.06 12.83
C THR A 153 -67.86 -54.36 12.96
N VAL A 154 -68.54 -54.52 11.82
CA VAL A 154 -69.87 -55.13 11.78
C VAL A 154 -69.68 -56.54 12.32
N LYS A 155 -70.22 -56.81 13.51
CA LYS A 155 -70.34 -58.18 14.00
C LYS A 155 -71.52 -58.78 13.25
N ASP A 156 -71.23 -59.68 12.32
CA ASP A 156 -72.24 -60.46 11.60
C ASP A 156 -73.08 -61.24 12.63
N GLY A 157 -74.39 -61.01 12.61
CA GLY A 157 -75.39 -61.65 13.47
C GLY A 157 -76.74 -61.63 12.80
#